data_AF-A0A0C2S6K0-F1
#
_entry.id   AF-A0A0C2S6K0-F1
#
_cell.length_a   1.000
_cell.length_b   1.000
_cell.length_c   1.000
_cell.angle_alpha   90.00
_cell.angle_beta   90.00
_cell.angle_gamma   90.00
#
_symmetry.space_group_name_H-M   'P 1'
#
loop_
_entity.id
_entity.type
_entity.pdbx_description
1 polymer ?
#
loop_
_entity_poly.entity_id
_entity_poly.type
_entity_poly.pdbx_seq_one_letter_code
_entity_poly.pdbx_strand_id
1 'polypeptide(L)'
;MILVSSCLAGLKCRYNGTDRLDHRIQELVNKKKAMIVCPELLGGFSTPRPPAEIIGGSGKDVLIGKARVVEYGGRDVKDLYIKGAYQTLELAKEHHVTDVVLKENSPS
;
A
#
# COMPACT_ATOMS: atom_id res chain seq x y z
N MET A 1 8.02 14.56 -7.60
CA MET A 1 7.07 13.61 -8.25
C MET A 1 6.03 13.19 -7.21
N ILE A 2 4.77 12.96 -7.56
CA ILE A 2 3.75 12.48 -6.61
C ILE A 2 3.66 10.95 -6.68
N LEU A 3 3.62 10.27 -5.53
CA LEU A 3 3.37 8.83 -5.42
C LEU A 3 1.96 8.59 -4.88
N VAL A 4 1.17 7.74 -5.54
CA VAL A 4 -0.23 7.52 -5.13
C VAL A 4 -0.55 6.03 -5.01
N SER A 5 -1.45 5.66 -4.09
CA SER A 5 -1.95 4.29 -4.02
C SER A 5 -2.60 3.86 -5.34
N SER A 6 -2.17 2.74 -5.93
CA SER A 6 -2.66 2.27 -7.24
C SER A 6 -4.18 2.08 -7.30
N CYS A 7 -4.80 1.72 -6.19
CA CYS A 7 -6.26 1.58 -6.13
C CYS A 7 -7.00 2.91 -6.34
N LEU A 8 -6.40 4.04 -5.94
CA LEU A 8 -6.94 5.39 -6.21
C LEU A 8 -6.83 5.77 -7.69
N ALA A 9 -5.85 5.21 -8.39
CA ALA A 9 -5.68 5.40 -9.84
C ALA A 9 -6.55 4.43 -10.68
N GLY A 10 -7.37 3.59 -10.06
CA GLY A 10 -8.26 2.64 -10.74
C GLY A 10 -7.69 1.25 -10.96
N LEU A 11 -6.51 0.93 -10.41
CA LEU A 11 -6.01 -0.45 -10.46
C LEU A 11 -6.79 -1.33 -9.47
N LYS A 12 -7.31 -2.45 -9.94
CA LYS A 12 -8.08 -3.43 -9.15
C LYS A 12 -7.17 -4.30 -8.26
N CYS A 13 -6.40 -3.66 -7.37
CA CYS A 13 -5.40 -4.29 -6.52
C CYS A 13 -5.78 -4.37 -5.03
N ARG A 14 -7.00 -3.95 -4.66
CA ARG A 14 -7.47 -4.06 -3.28
C ARG A 14 -7.63 -5.53 -2.90
N TYR A 15 -7.67 -5.81 -1.60
CA TYR A 15 -7.79 -7.18 -1.08
C TYR A 15 -8.97 -7.96 -1.67
N ASN A 16 -10.08 -7.27 -1.98
CA ASN A 16 -11.29 -7.85 -2.57
C ASN A 16 -11.32 -7.82 -4.12
N GLY A 17 -10.21 -7.55 -4.80
CA GLY A 17 -10.16 -7.50 -6.26
C GLY A 17 -10.85 -6.29 -6.90
N THR A 18 -11.14 -5.25 -6.11
CA THR A 18 -11.72 -3.99 -6.60
C THR A 18 -10.70 -2.85 -6.59
N ASP A 19 -11.10 -1.68 -7.06
CA ASP A 19 -10.35 -0.43 -6.95
C ASP A 19 -11.04 0.55 -5.98
N ARG A 20 -10.48 1.76 -5.90
CA ARG A 20 -11.14 2.91 -5.27
C ARG A 20 -10.87 4.17 -6.10
N LEU A 21 -11.17 4.09 -7.39
CA LEU A 21 -10.87 5.14 -8.35
C LEU A 21 -11.29 6.53 -7.84
N ASP A 22 -10.32 7.45 -7.81
CA ASP A 22 -10.54 8.89 -7.69
C ASP A 22 -10.12 9.52 -9.03
N HIS A 23 -11.07 10.13 -9.73
CA HIS A 23 -10.84 10.69 -11.06
C HIS A 23 -9.76 11.78 -11.08
N ARG A 24 -9.55 12.51 -9.98
CA ARG A 24 -8.50 13.52 -9.87
C ARG A 24 -7.11 12.87 -9.85
N ILE A 25 -6.99 11.76 -9.13
CA ILE A 25 -5.75 10.97 -9.08
C ILE A 25 -5.47 10.33 -10.44
N GLN A 26 -6.48 9.75 -11.08
CA GLN A 26 -6.35 9.19 -12.42
C GLN A 26 -5.90 10.25 -13.45
N GLU A 27 -6.45 11.46 -13.38
CA GLU A 27 -6.03 12.57 -14.24
C GLU A 27 -4.56 12.94 -14.02
N LEU A 28 -4.09 13.00 -12.77
CA LEU A 28 -2.68 13.25 -12.45
C LEU A 28 -1.75 12.17 -13.02
N VAL A 29 -2.16 10.91 -12.94
CA VAL A 29 -1.41 9.77 -13.51
C VAL A 29 -1.37 9.86 -15.05
N ASN A 30 -2.51 10.13 -15.69
CA ASN A 30 -2.58 10.29 -17.16
C ASN A 30 -1.72 11.45 -17.66
N LYS A 31 -1.61 12.53 -16.88
CA LYS A 31 -0.73 13.68 -17.15
C LYS A 31 0.74 13.44 -16.76
N LYS A 32 1.10 12.22 -16.32
CA LYS A 32 2.45 11.83 -15.84
C LYS A 32 2.96 12.71 -14.68
N LYS A 33 2.04 13.28 -13.88
CA LYS A 33 2.34 14.07 -12.67
C LYS A 33 2.37 13.20 -11.41
N ALA A 34 1.79 12.01 -11.48
CA ALA A 34 1.79 11.03 -10.41
C ALA A 34 2.20 9.64 -10.91
N MET A 35 2.93 8.92 -10.08
CA MET A 35 3.24 7.50 -10.25
C MET A 35 2.44 6.67 -9.25
N ILE A 36 2.09 5.45 -9.62
CA ILE A 36 1.23 4.58 -8.81
C ILE A 36 2.06 3.54 -8.06
N VAL A 37 1.62 3.15 -6.87
CA VAL A 37 2.22 2.07 -6.08
C VAL A 37 1.19 1.31 -5.25
N CYS A 38 1.39 0.00 -5.11
CA CYS A 38 0.66 -0.83 -4.16
C CYS A 38 1.67 -1.59 -3.31
N PRO A 39 1.92 -1.16 -2.05
CA PRO A 39 2.96 -1.79 -1.24
C PRO A 39 2.65 -3.28 -0.97
N GLU A 40 1.37 -3.65 -0.87
CA GLU A 40 0.96 -5.06 -0.71
C GLU A 40 1.38 -5.93 -1.91
N LEU A 41 1.17 -5.46 -3.15
CA LEU A 41 1.62 -6.21 -4.33
C LEU A 41 3.14 -6.30 -4.41
N LEU A 42 3.86 -5.23 -4.08
CA LEU A 42 5.32 -5.23 -4.01
C LEU A 42 5.82 -6.24 -2.97
N GLY A 43 5.19 -6.26 -1.79
CA GLY A 43 5.47 -7.21 -0.72
C GLY A 43 5.33 -8.67 -1.14
N GLY A 44 4.50 -8.95 -2.15
CA GLY A 44 4.29 -10.27 -2.74
C GLY A 44 2.89 -10.84 -2.49
N PHE A 45 1.94 -10.01 -2.06
CA PHE A 45 0.56 -10.45 -1.92
C PHE A 45 -0.10 -10.69 -3.28
N SER A 46 -1.06 -11.61 -3.32
CA SER A 46 -1.98 -11.79 -4.44
C SER A 46 -3.13 -10.77 -4.42
N THR A 47 -3.89 -10.72 -5.52
CA THR A 47 -5.22 -10.10 -5.55
C THR A 47 -6.21 -11.09 -6.18
N PRO A 48 -7.31 -11.47 -5.50
CA PRO A 48 -7.67 -11.07 -4.14
C PRO A 48 -6.75 -11.68 -3.05
N ARG A 49 -6.91 -11.21 -1.82
CA ARG A 49 -6.28 -11.71 -0.60
C ARG A 49 -7.20 -11.47 0.60
N PRO A 50 -7.04 -12.22 1.71
CA PRO A 50 -7.77 -11.92 2.93
C PRO A 50 -7.49 -10.48 3.44
N PRO A 51 -8.47 -9.80 4.05
CA PRO A 51 -8.21 -8.53 4.73
C PRO A 51 -7.28 -8.75 5.92
N ALA A 52 -6.50 -7.73 6.27
CA ALA A 52 -5.59 -7.77 7.41
C ALA A 52 -5.64 -6.47 8.21
N GLU A 53 -5.29 -6.55 9.49
CA GLU A 53 -5.30 -5.43 10.42
C GLU A 53 -4.03 -5.39 11.27
N ILE A 54 -3.64 -4.19 11.70
CA ILE A 54 -2.57 -4.02 12.66
C ILE A 54 -3.13 -4.33 14.06
N ILE A 55 -2.53 -5.29 14.75
CA ILE A 55 -2.94 -5.71 16.09
C ILE A 55 -1.88 -5.27 17.11
N GLY A 56 -2.31 -4.56 18.15
CA GLY A 56 -1.47 -4.16 19.27
C GLY A 56 -0.66 -2.88 19.06
N GLY A 57 -1.02 -2.01 18.11
CA GLY A 57 -0.37 -0.72 17.92
C GLY A 57 -0.58 -0.10 16.54
N SER A 58 0.45 0.59 16.07
CA SER A 58 0.51 1.28 14.79
C SER A 58 1.51 0.65 13.82
N GLY A 59 1.61 1.17 12.59
CA GLY A 59 2.65 0.76 11.65
C GLY A 59 4.07 0.99 12.18
N LYS A 60 4.28 2.01 13.03
CA LYS A 60 5.57 2.21 13.72
C LYS A 60 5.88 1.06 14.69
N ASP A 61 4.86 0.61 15.43
CA ASP A 61 5.00 -0.51 16.37
C ASP A 61 5.28 -1.83 15.65
N VAL A 62 4.72 -2.00 14.44
CA VAL A 62 5.04 -3.12 13.54
C VAL A 62 6.53 -3.12 13.18
N LEU A 63 7.08 -1.96 12.78
CA LEU A 63 8.48 -1.83 12.38
C LEU A 63 9.47 -2.13 13.52
N ILE A 64 9.11 -1.81 14.77
CA ILE A 64 9.94 -2.09 15.96
C ILE A 64 9.59 -3.41 16.65
N GLY A 65 8.73 -4.24 16.04
CA GLY A 65 8.38 -5.57 16.55
C GLY A 65 7.44 -5.61 17.75
N LYS A 66 6.74 -4.51 18.06
CA LYS A 66 5.75 -4.41 19.15
C LYS A 66 4.31 -4.68 18.73
N ALA A 67 4.03 -4.63 17.44
CA ALA A 67 2.72 -4.97 16.86
C ALA A 67 2.86 -5.98 15.73
N ARG A 68 1.73 -6.58 15.35
CA ARG A 68 1.63 -7.58 14.26
C ARG A 68 0.66 -7.10 13.20
N VAL A 69 0.76 -7.65 12.00
CA VAL A 69 -0.27 -7.49 10.97
C VAL A 69 -0.89 -8.85 10.73
N VAL A 70 -2.15 -9.02 11.13
CA VAL A 70 -2.81 -10.31 11.14
C VAL A 70 -3.93 -10.30 10.10
N GLU A 71 -3.93 -11.29 9.22
CA GLU A 71 -5.00 -11.47 8.25
C GLU A 71 -6.20 -12.22 8.85
N TYR A 72 -7.36 -12.15 8.21
CA TYR A 72 -8.62 -12.72 8.73
C TYR A 72 -8.54 -14.21 9.12
N GLY A 73 -7.70 -15.00 8.43
CA GLY A 73 -7.40 -16.39 8.77
C GLY A 73 -6.51 -16.60 10.00
N GLY A 74 -6.10 -15.53 10.69
CA GLY A 74 -5.27 -15.57 11.89
C GLY A 74 -3.76 -15.67 11.63
N ARG A 75 -3.33 -15.69 10.37
CA ARG A 75 -1.90 -15.71 10.02
C ARG A 75 -1.28 -14.33 10.22
N ASP A 76 -0.10 -14.31 10.84
CA ASP A 76 0.74 -13.11 10.89
C ASP A 76 1.42 -12.92 9.52
N VAL A 77 1.09 -11.82 8.86
CA VAL A 77 1.56 -11.45 7.52
C VAL A 77 2.44 -10.19 7.55
N LYS A 78 2.89 -9.79 8.74
CA LYS A 78 3.72 -8.59 8.99
C LYS A 78 4.90 -8.45 8.03
N ASP A 79 5.62 -9.55 7.76
CA ASP A 79 6.85 -9.49 6.98
C ASP A 79 6.61 -9.10 5.52
N LEU A 80 5.47 -9.48 4.93
CA LEU A 80 5.09 -9.05 3.58
C LEU A 80 4.76 -7.55 3.55
N TYR A 81 4.10 -7.02 4.59
CA TYR A 81 3.83 -5.58 4.73
C TYR A 81 5.12 -4.78 4.90
N ILE A 82 6.03 -5.22 5.77
CA ILE A 82 7.33 -4.56 5.97
C ILE A 82 8.14 -4.56 4.68
N LYS A 83 8.20 -5.69 3.97
CA LYS A 83 8.86 -5.78 2.66
C LYS A 83 8.26 -4.79 1.65
N GLY A 84 6.93 -4.76 1.55
CA GLY A 84 6.22 -3.84 0.67
C GLY A 84 6.49 -2.36 0.98
N ALA A 85 6.56 -2.00 2.27
CA ALA A 85 6.88 -0.66 2.73
C ALA A 85 8.31 -0.24 2.33
N TYR A 86 9.30 -1.12 2.52
CA TYR A 86 10.69 -0.82 2.13
C TYR A 86 10.85 -0.70 0.63
N GLN A 87 10.25 -1.57 -0.17
CA GLN A 87 10.29 -1.46 -1.63
C GLN A 87 9.58 -0.19 -2.13
N THR A 88 8.48 0.20 -1.48
CA THR A 88 7.81 1.47 -1.77
C THR A 88 8.71 2.66 -1.46
N LEU A 89 9.45 2.61 -0.35
CA LEU A 89 10.42 3.64 0.02
C LEU A 89 11.58 3.73 -0.98
N GLU A 90 12.10 2.60 -1.45
CA GLU A 90 13.15 2.56 -2.48
C GLU A 90 12.68 3.23 -3.78
N LEU A 91 11.50 2.85 -4.28
CA LEU A 91 10.89 3.50 -5.46
C LEU A 91 10.68 5.00 -5.25
N ALA A 92 10.19 5.40 -4.06
CA ALA A 92 9.98 6.81 -3.74
C ALA A 92 11.30 7.60 -3.79
N LYS A 93 12.40 7.02 -3.29
CA LYS A 93 13.73 7.64 -3.33
C LYS A 93 14.28 7.72 -4.74
N GLU A 94 14.20 6.63 -5.51
CA GLU A 94 14.67 6.53 -6.90
C GLU A 94 14.00 7.58 -7.79
N HIS A 95 12.70 7.79 -7.62
CA HIS A 95 11.92 8.75 -8.41
C HIS A 95 11.84 10.16 -7.80
N HIS A 96 12.60 10.42 -6.73
CA HIS A 96 12.63 11.70 -6.02
C HIS A 96 11.20 12.21 -5.72
N VAL A 97 10.42 11.32 -5.12
CA VAL A 97 9.05 11.61 -4.69
C VAL A 97 9.08 12.66 -3.59
N THR A 98 8.25 13.69 -3.74
CA THR A 98 8.13 14.81 -2.80
C THR A 98 6.82 14.77 -2.01
N ASP A 99 5.80 14.12 -2.59
CA ASP A 99 4.44 14.11 -2.08
C ASP A 99 3.84 12.71 -2.24
N VAL A 100 3.07 12.25 -1.24
CA VAL A 100 2.44 10.93 -1.24
C VAL A 100 0.95 11.03 -0.94
N VAL A 101 0.12 10.34 -1.71
CA VAL A 101 -1.33 10.22 -1.48
C VAL A 101 -1.69 8.75 -1.30
N LEU A 102 -1.98 8.36 -0.06
CA LEU A 102 -2.29 6.97 0.29
C LEU A 102 -3.78 6.78 0.53
N LYS A 103 -4.26 5.56 0.28
CA LYS A 103 -5.62 5.15 0.64
C LYS A 103 -5.73 5.02 2.16
N GLU A 104 -6.60 5.82 2.77
CA GLU A 104 -6.92 5.73 4.20
C GLU A 104 -7.41 4.32 4.62
N ASN A 105 -7.23 3.98 5.91
CA ASN A 105 -7.69 2.74 6.53
C ASN A 105 -7.16 1.47 5.85
N SER A 106 -5.98 1.57 5.22
CA SER A 106 -5.18 0.41 4.84
C SER A 106 -4.18 0.10 5.95
N PRO A 107 -3.90 -1.18 6.27
CA PRO A 107 -2.78 -1.55 7.14
C PRO A 107 -1.40 -1.30 6.50
N SER A 108 -1.37 -0.94 5.21
CA SER A 108 -0.16 -0.69 4.41
C SER A 108 0.37 0.74 4.53
#